data_AF-A0A5B7E294-F1
#
_entry.id   AF-A0A5B7E294-F1
#
_cell.length_a   1.000
_cell.length_b   1.000
_cell.length_c   1.000
_cell.angle_alpha   90.00
_cell.angle_beta   90.00
_cell.angle_gamma   90.00
#
_symmetry.space_group_name_H-M   'P 1'
#
loop_
_entity.id
_entity.type
_entity.pdbx_description
1 polymer ?
#
loop_
_entity_poly.entity_id
_entity_poly.type
_entity_poly.pdbx_seq_one_letter_code
_entity_poly.pdbx_strand_id
1 'polypeptide(L)' 'MREREESELVKIVIKQVQDSTQELDQEVEEVIRLGRYSEGGRKLMKVRMRSQVAVEEIMAKKGKLADVTEQRDI' A
#
# COMPACT_ATOMS: atom_id res chain seq x y z
N MET A 1 -15.27 10.48 -2.50
CA MET A 1 -15.45 9.04 -2.25
C MET A 1 -14.22 8.25 -2.65
N ARG A 2 -13.76 8.36 -3.91
CA ARG A 2 -12.60 7.62 -4.44
C ARG A 2 -11.30 7.68 -3.61
N GLU A 3 -10.86 8.86 -3.16
CA GLU A 3 -9.62 8.97 -2.35
C GLU A 3 -9.69 8.23 -1.01
N ARG A 4 -10.89 8.17 -0.39
CA ARG A 4 -11.09 7.43 0.86
C ARG A 4 -10.98 5.92 0.60
N GLU A 5 -11.61 5.43 -0.46
CA GLU A 5 -11.53 4.01 -0.85
C GLU A 5 -10.10 3.60 -1.21
N GLU A 6 -9.41 4.44 -1.97
CA GLU A 6 -8.00 4.27 -2.33
C GLU A 6 -7.09 4.22 -1.08
N SER A 7 -7.33 5.10 -0.10
CA SER A 7 -6.56 5.09 1.15
C SER A 7 -6.85 3.86 2.02
N GLU A 8 -8.10 3.37 2.02
CA GLU A 8 -8.47 2.15 2.75
C GLU A 8 -7.86 0.90 2.10
N LEU A 9 -7.80 0.83 0.77
CA LEU A 9 -7.12 -0.25 0.05
C LEU A 9 -5.64 -0.32 0.42
N VAL A 10 -4.95 0.82 0.47
CA VAL A 10 -3.54 0.88 0.89
C VAL A 10 -3.37 0.34 2.32
N LYS A 11 -4.24 0.73 3.26
CA LYS A 11 -4.19 0.21 4.64
C LYS A 11 -4.42 -1.30 4.68
N ILE A 12 -5.34 -1.83 3.88
CA ILE A 12 -5.61 -3.28 3.80
C ILE A 12 -4.38 -4.03 3.28
N VAL A 13 -3.76 -3.55 2.19
CA VAL A 13 -2.55 -4.16 1.63
C VAL A 13 -1.41 -4.15 2.65
N ILE A 14 -1.21 -3.02 3.34
CA ILE A 14 -0.18 -2.90 4.38
C ILE A 14 -0.45 -3.85 5.55
N LYS A 15 -1.72 -3.98 5.98
CA LYS A 15 -2.13 -4.95 7.01
C LYS A 15 -1.90 -6.40 6.58
N GLN A 16 -2.02 -6.73 5.30
CA GLN A 16 -1.73 -8.09 4.82
C GLN A 16 -0.24 -8.42 4.78
N VAL A 17 0.62 -7.40 4.68
CA VAL A 17 2.09 -7.56 4.77
C VAL A 17 2.55 -7.68 6.23
N GLN A 18 1.69 -7.32 7.19
CA GLN A 18 1.94 -7.51 8.62
C GLN A 18 1.58 -8.95 9.05
N ASP A 19 2.59 -9.76 9.37
CA ASP A 19 2.39 -11.05 10.07
C ASP A 19 2.48 -10.95 11.59
N SER A 20 3.00 -9.84 12.15
CA SER A 20 3.18 -9.74 13.61
C SER A 20 3.19 -8.31 14.10
N THR A 21 2.32 -8.02 15.07
CA THR A 21 2.45 -7.02 16.15
C THR A 21 2.73 -5.54 15.82
N GLN A 22 3.02 -5.15 14.58
CA GLN A 22 3.48 -3.80 14.24
C GLN A 22 2.46 -3.11 13.33
N GLU A 23 1.88 -2.02 13.82
CA GLU A 23 0.83 -1.24 13.15
C GLU A 23 1.41 -0.31 12.06
N LEU A 24 2.00 -0.89 11.01
CA LEU A 24 2.45 -0.18 9.80
C LEU A 24 1.35 0.67 9.12
N ASP A 25 0.07 0.45 9.42
CA ASP A 25 -1.01 1.31 8.92
C ASP A 25 -1.01 2.70 9.59
N GLN A 26 -0.49 2.82 10.82
CA GLN A 26 -0.26 4.10 11.50
C GLN A 26 1.01 4.81 11.02
N GLU A 27 1.94 4.06 10.43
CA GLU A 27 3.16 4.56 9.81
C GLU A 27 2.91 5.20 8.43
N VAL A 28 1.72 5.05 7.85
CA VAL A 28 1.34 5.76 6.63
C VAL A 28 1.14 7.25 6.92
N GLU A 29 1.98 8.08 6.33
CA GLU A 29 1.87 9.54 6.39
C GLU A 29 0.96 10.08 5.30
N GLU A 30 1.19 9.67 4.05
CA GLU A 30 0.45 10.16 2.89
C GLU A 30 0.26 9.08 1.83
N VAL A 31 -0.84 9.17 1.10
CA VAL A 31 -1.10 8.34 -0.08
C VAL A 31 -1.35 9.28 -1.26
N ILE A 32 -0.46 9.22 -2.25
CA ILE A 32 -0.48 10.11 -3.41
C ILE A 32 -0.77 9.30 -4.67
N ARG A 33 -1.76 9.73 -5.43
CA ARG A 33 -2.10 9.12 -6.71
C ARG A 33 -1.15 9.62 -7.80
N LEU A 34 -0.45 8.71 -8.47
CA LEU A 34 0.45 9.07 -9.57
C LEU A 34 -0.36 9.16 -10.86
N GLY A 35 -0.58 10.39 -11.34
CA GLY A 35 -1.46 10.65 -12.49
C GLY A 35 -0.94 10.16 -13.85
N ARG A 36 0.39 10.04 -14.03
CA ARG A 36 1.03 9.71 -15.33
C ARG A 36 1.42 8.24 -15.49
N TYR A 37 1.36 7.47 -14.42
CA TYR A 37 1.78 6.08 -14.40
C TYR A 37 0.56 5.19 -14.17
N SER A 38 0.21 4.42 -15.20
CA SER A 38 -0.86 3.44 -15.15
C SER A 38 -0.30 2.08 -15.58
N GLU A 39 -0.46 1.08 -14.73
CA GLU A 39 -0.10 -0.30 -15.02
C GLU A 39 -1.41 -1.10 -15.11
N GLY A 40 -1.64 -1.80 -16.21
CA GLY A 40 -2.92 -2.51 -16.45
C GLY A 40 -4.18 -1.61 -16.46
N GLY A 41 -4.05 -0.32 -16.74
CA GLY A 41 -5.17 0.64 -16.70
C GLY A 41 -5.51 1.19 -15.31
N ARG A 42 -4.83 0.71 -14.25
CA ARG A 42 -4.96 1.24 -12.88
C ARG A 42 -3.89 2.29 -12.63
N LYS A 43 -4.27 3.42 -12.03
CA LYS A 43 -3.30 4.46 -11.63
C LYS A 43 -2.49 3.97 -10.44
N LEU A 44 -1.17 4.09 -10.56
CA LEU A 44 -0.25 3.72 -9.49
C LEU A 44 -0.41 4.67 -8.30
N MET A 45 -0.24 4.10 -7.11
CA MET A 45 -0.34 4.81 -5.84
C MET A 45 1.05 4.86 -5.20
N LYS A 46 1.47 6.04 -4.75
CA LYS A 46 2.69 6.25 -3.98
C LYS A 46 2.31 6.44 -2.52
N VAL A 47 2.89 5.64 -1.64
CA VAL A 47 2.66 5.76 -0.19
C VAL A 47 3.91 6.34 0.45
N ARG A 48 3.74 7.36 1.28
CA ARG A 48 4.79 7.96 2.10
C ARG A 48 4.63 7.43 3.51
N MET A 49 5.69 6.84 4.04
CA MET A 49 5.73 6.36 5.43
C MET A 49 6.43 7.39 6.31
N ARG A 50 6.09 7.41 7.59
CA ARG A 50 6.73 8.26 8.60
C ARG A 50 8.14 7.78 8.91
N SER A 51 8.33 6.48 9.02
CA SER A 51 9.60 5.83 9.33
C SER A 51 10.20 5.12 8.12
N GLN A 52 11.50 5.31 7.93
CA GLN A 52 12.27 4.56 6.94
C GLN A 52 12.29 3.06 7.26
N VAL A 53 12.30 2.70 8.55
CA VAL A 53 12.30 1.29 8.99
C VAL A 53 11.04 0.57 8.50
N ALA A 54 9.89 1.24 8.53
CA ALA A 54 8.63 0.69 8.02
C ALA A 54 8.68 0.39 6.52
N VAL A 55 9.35 1.24 5.73
CA VAL A 55 9.55 1.01 4.29
C VAL A 55 10.43 -0.22 4.04
N GLU A 56 11.53 -0.33 4.80
CA GLU A 56 12.48 -1.44 4.67
C GLU A 56 11.85 -2.78 5.05
N GLU A 57 11.03 -2.81 6.10
CA GLU A 57 10.29 -4.00 6.50
C GLU A 57 9.27 -4.45 5.45
N ILE A 58 8.52 -3.51 4.86
CA ILE A 58 7.58 -3.80 3.77
C ILE A 58 8.33 -4.31 2.52
N MET A 59 9.47 -3.69 2.19
CA MET A 59 10.30 -4.11 1.05
C MET A 59 10.92 -5.50 1.26
N ALA A 60 11.40 -5.79 2.47
CA ALA A 60 11.92 -7.11 2.83
C ALA A 60 10.84 -8.20 2.79
N LYS A 61 9.59 -7.84 3.06
CA LYS A 61 8.41 -8.73 3.03
C LYS A 61 7.61 -8.62 1.73
N LYS A 62 8.11 -7.88 0.73
CA LYS A 62 7.43 -7.61 -0.54
C LYS A 62 6.98 -8.86 -1.28
N GLY A 63 7.63 -10.01 -1.05
CA GLY A 63 7.20 -11.31 -1.60
C GLY A 63 5.74 -11.65 -1.29
N LYS A 64 5.22 -11.26 -0.11
CA LYS A 64 3.80 -11.44 0.29
C LYS A 64 2.84 -10.44 -0.37
N LEU A 65 3.38 -9.39 -0.98
CA LEU A 65 2.64 -8.26 -1.53
C LEU A 65 2.22 -8.51 -2.99
N ALA A 66 2.95 -9.38 -3.71
CA ALA A 66 2.67 -9.76 -5.09
C ALA A 66 1.38 -10.62 -5.24
N ASP A 67 1.00 -11.36 -4.20
CA ASP A 67 -0.25 -12.16 -4.21
C ASP A 67 -1.50 -11.29 -4.01
N VAL A 68 -1.35 -10.09 -3.41
CA VAL A 68 -2.47 -9.19 -3.10
C VAL A 68 -2.91 -8.36 -4.32
N THR A 69 -2.04 -8.23 -5.33
CA THR A 69 -2.34 -7.48 -6.57
C THR A 69 -3.42 -8.12 -7.44
N GLU A 70 -3.80 -9.37 -7.21
CA GLU A 70 -4.95 -10.00 -7.89
C GLU A 70 -6.31 -9.63 -7.29
N GLN A 71 -6.35 -8.89 -6.17
CA GLN A 71 -7.60 -8.61 -5.49
C GLN A 71 -8.34 -7.39 -6.06
N ARG A 72 -9.21 -7.72 -7.02
CA ARG A 72 -10.49 -7.09 -7.41
C ARG A 72 -10.44 -5.91 -8.38
N ASP A 73 -11.02 -6.16 -9.55
CA ASP A 73 -11.67 -5.17 -10.41
C ASP A 73 -12.94 -4.66 -9.71
N ILE A 74 -12.92 -3.39 -9.29
CA ILE A 74 -14.11 -2.60 -8.98
C ILE A 74 -13.93 -1.25 -9.66
#